data_AF-A0A073K7J6-F1
#
_entry.id   AF-A0A073K7J6-F1
#
_cell.length_a   1.000
_cell.length_b   1.000
_cell.length_c   1.000
_cell.angle_alpha   90.00
_cell.angle_beta   90.00
_cell.angle_gamma   90.00
#
_symmetry.space_group_name_H-M   'P 1'
#
loop_
_entity.id
_entity.type
_entity.pdbx_description
1 polymer ?
#
loop_
_entity_poly.entity_id
_entity_poly.type
_entity_poly.pdbx_seq_one_letter_code
_entity_poly.pdbx_strand_id
1 'polypeptide(L)'
;MAHETTIKGGCSELRVALALLNLGWEVASSFIPEVYDLVARDPINKQWYTIQVKTIRIRHDRDDALVVRATKGNGEAYTSEDCDYIAGVEGDRVYMFECNGQREYWATETSASQRWIELTAVTNNEDNETEEIKHG
;
A
#
# COMPACT_ATOMS: atom_id res chain seq x y z
N MET A 1 7.88 -18.89 -10.80
CA MET A 1 6.71 -18.10 -11.25
C MET A 1 5.58 -18.03 -10.21
N ALA A 2 4.77 -19.07 -9.96
CA ALA A 2 3.65 -18.96 -9.00
C ALA A 2 4.10 -18.57 -7.58
N HIS A 3 5.12 -19.26 -7.06
CA HIS A 3 5.71 -18.99 -5.75
C HIS A 3 6.31 -17.58 -5.62
N GLU A 4 6.97 -17.08 -6.66
CA GLU A 4 7.57 -15.73 -6.67
C GLU A 4 6.49 -14.64 -6.68
N THR A 5 5.41 -14.84 -7.45
CA THR A 5 4.26 -13.92 -7.47
C THR A 5 3.58 -13.88 -6.10
N THR A 6 3.41 -15.03 -5.44
CA THR A 6 2.86 -15.11 -4.09
C THR A 6 3.74 -14.37 -3.08
N ILE A 7 5.06 -14.57 -3.11
CA ILE A 7 5.99 -13.85 -2.24
C ILE A 7 5.90 -12.34 -2.49
N LYS A 8 5.89 -11.91 -3.75
CA LYS A 8 5.80 -10.48 -4.10
C LYS A 8 4.50 -9.85 -3.59
N GLY A 9 3.38 -10.59 -3.69
CA GLY A 9 2.08 -10.19 -3.13
C GLY A 9 2.17 -9.98 -1.62
N GLY A 10 2.59 -11.02 -0.88
CA GLY A 10 2.72 -10.95 0.58
C GLY A 10 3.70 -9.87 1.05
N CYS A 11 4.82 -9.66 0.36
CA CYS A 11 5.74 -8.56 0.67
C CYS A 11 5.13 -7.18 0.42
N SER A 12 4.19 -7.06 -0.52
CA SER A 12 3.47 -5.80 -0.77
C SER A 12 2.44 -5.56 0.33
N GLU A 13 1.70 -6.60 0.73
CA GLU A 13 0.74 -6.55 1.84
C GLU A 13 1.42 -6.15 3.16
N LEU A 14 2.57 -6.76 3.48
CA LEU A 14 3.34 -6.41 4.67
C LEU A 14 3.85 -4.96 4.67
N ARG A 15 4.21 -4.42 3.50
CA ARG A 15 4.61 -3.00 3.38
C ARG A 15 3.44 -2.06 3.67
N VAL A 16 2.26 -2.37 3.13
CA VAL A 16 1.04 -1.60 3.41
C VAL A 16 0.69 -1.68 4.89
N ALA A 17 0.73 -2.87 5.48
CA ALA A 17 0.48 -3.06 6.91
C ALA A 17 1.47 -2.24 7.77
N LEU A 18 2.76 -2.30 7.48
CA LEU A 18 3.78 -1.52 8.18
C LEU A 18 3.53 0.00 8.06
N ALA A 19 3.22 0.47 6.85
CA ALA A 19 2.92 1.87 6.57
C ALA A 19 1.70 2.36 7.39
N LEU A 20 0.63 1.58 7.44
CA LEU A 20 -0.56 1.86 8.24
C LEU A 20 -0.26 1.87 9.75
N LEU A 21 0.48 0.86 10.24
CA LEU A 21 0.87 0.77 11.65
C LEU A 21 1.72 1.96 12.09
N ASN A 22 2.65 2.42 11.24
CA ASN A 22 3.47 3.60 11.52
C ASN A 22 2.65 4.90 11.60
N LEU A 23 1.47 4.93 10.97
CA LEU A 23 0.50 6.03 11.06
C LEU A 23 -0.51 5.83 12.22
N GLY A 24 -0.32 4.79 13.04
CA GLY A 24 -1.16 4.49 14.20
C GLY A 24 -2.46 3.75 13.88
N TRP A 25 -2.65 3.26 12.66
CA TRP A 25 -3.80 2.43 12.31
C TRP A 25 -3.66 1.05 12.94
N GLU A 26 -4.79 0.44 13.32
CA GLU A 26 -4.80 -0.98 13.70
C GLU A 26 -4.96 -1.82 12.42
N VAL A 27 -4.17 -2.88 12.23
CA VAL A 27 -4.24 -3.74 11.03
C VAL A 27 -4.65 -5.16 11.42
N ALA A 28 -5.55 -5.75 10.64
CA ALA A 28 -6.03 -7.12 10.78
C ALA A 28 -6.09 -7.82 9.41
N SER A 29 -6.02 -9.15 9.41
CA SER A 29 -6.13 -10.00 8.22
C SER A 29 -7.24 -11.03 8.38
N SER A 30 -7.89 -11.40 7.27
CA SER A 30 -8.91 -12.44 7.26
C SER A 30 -8.30 -13.83 7.37
N PHE A 31 -8.96 -14.73 8.11
CA PHE A 31 -8.56 -16.14 8.19
C PHE A 31 -8.85 -16.90 6.88
N ILE A 32 -9.93 -16.49 6.20
CA ILE A 32 -10.34 -17.00 4.90
C ILE A 32 -9.97 -15.94 3.86
N PRO A 33 -9.44 -16.32 2.67
CA PRO A 33 -9.18 -15.38 1.60
C PRO A 33 -10.45 -14.65 1.17
N GLU A 34 -10.40 -13.32 1.23
CA GLU A 34 -11.48 -12.43 0.82
C GLU A 34 -11.11 -11.70 -0.47
N VAL A 35 -12.04 -10.89 -0.97
CA VAL A 35 -11.79 -10.03 -2.13
C VAL A 35 -10.78 -8.93 -1.81
N TYR A 36 -10.60 -8.55 -0.54
CA TYR A 36 -9.58 -7.62 -0.05
C TYR A 36 -8.44 -8.37 0.66
N ASP A 37 -7.28 -7.72 0.80
CA ASP A 37 -6.11 -8.34 1.43
C ASP A 37 -5.99 -7.99 2.93
N LEU A 38 -6.38 -6.77 3.31
CA LEU A 38 -6.22 -6.25 4.68
C LEU A 38 -7.49 -5.53 5.14
N VAL A 39 -7.69 -5.49 6.46
CA VAL A 39 -8.62 -4.57 7.11
C VAL A 39 -7.82 -3.68 8.05
N ALA A 40 -8.08 -2.37 8.03
CA ALA A 40 -7.40 -1.44 8.91
C ALA A 40 -8.39 -0.49 9.58
N ARG A 41 -8.13 -0.16 10.85
CA ARG A 41 -8.94 0.75 11.64
C ARG A 41 -8.29 2.12 11.71
N ASP A 42 -9.04 3.13 11.30
CA ASP A 42 -8.57 4.52 11.33
C ASP A 42 -8.43 4.99 12.80
N PRO A 43 -7.25 5.50 13.21
CA PRO A 43 -7.00 5.95 14.57
C PRO A 43 -7.84 7.17 14.99
N ILE A 44 -8.34 7.96 14.04
CA ILE A 44 -9.11 9.18 14.27
C ILE A 44 -10.59 8.84 14.45
N ASN A 45 -11.21 8.24 13.42
CA ASN A 45 -12.66 8.01 13.40
C ASN A 45 -13.08 6.64 13.95
N LYS A 46 -12.11 5.75 14.21
CA LYS A 46 -12.29 4.40 14.78
C LYS A 46 -13.12 3.43 13.92
N GLN A 47 -13.36 3.74 12.64
CA GLN A 47 -14.01 2.85 11.68
C GLN A 47 -13.01 1.88 11.06
N TRP A 48 -13.52 0.71 10.65
CA TRP A 48 -12.75 -0.30 9.92
C TRP A 48 -12.95 -0.12 8.42
N TYR A 49 -11.86 -0.24 7.67
CA TYR A 49 -11.83 -0.15 6.22
C TYR A 49 -11.13 -1.35 5.62
N THR A 50 -11.68 -1.87 4.53
CA THR A 50 -11.14 -2.96 3.73
C THR A 50 -10.22 -2.42 2.64
N ILE A 51 -9.08 -3.08 2.43
CA ILE A 51 -8.01 -2.60 1.56
C ILE A 51 -7.54 -3.72 0.63
N GLN A 52 -7.57 -3.47 -0.67
CA GLN A 52 -6.92 -4.31 -1.67
C GLN A 52 -5.55 -3.76 -2.04
N VAL A 53 -4.51 -4.59 -1.95
CA VAL A 53 -3.13 -4.25 -2.30
C VAL A 53 -2.84 -4.61 -3.75
N LYS A 54 -2.16 -3.71 -4.45
CA LYS A 54 -1.68 -3.90 -5.82
C LYS A 54 -0.28 -3.32 -5.97
N THR A 55 0.51 -3.89 -6.87
CA THR A 55 1.79 -3.29 -7.26
C THR A 55 1.57 -2.18 -8.29
N ILE A 56 2.25 -1.06 -8.11
CA ILE A 56 2.32 0.04 -9.07
C ILE A 56 3.25 -0.35 -10.23
N ARG A 57 2.90 0.08 -11.44
CA ARG A 57 3.74 0.01 -12.63
C ARG A 57 4.06 1.42 -13.10
N ILE A 58 5.33 1.72 -13.29
CA ILE A 58 5.76 2.97 -13.90
C ILE A 58 5.60 2.85 -15.42
N ARG A 59 4.93 3.82 -16.03
CA ARG A 59 4.81 3.93 -17.49
C ARG A 59 5.68 5.05 -18.02
N HIS A 60 6.88 4.68 -18.48
CA HIS A 60 7.83 5.61 -19.12
C HIS A 60 7.27 6.26 -20.40
N ASP A 61 6.30 5.62 -21.07
CA ASP A 61 5.62 6.19 -22.24
C ASP A 61 4.59 7.28 -21.89
N ARG A 62 4.39 7.57 -20.60
CA ARG A 62 3.44 8.56 -20.08
C ARG A 62 4.06 9.36 -18.92
N ASP A 63 5.22 9.96 -19.14
CA ASP A 63 5.87 10.86 -18.17
C ASP A 63 6.06 10.20 -16.79
N ASP A 64 6.56 8.96 -16.81
CA ASP A 64 6.78 8.12 -15.63
C ASP A 64 5.53 7.97 -14.73
N ALA A 65 4.33 7.99 -15.33
CA ALA A 65 3.09 7.85 -14.58
C ALA A 65 3.05 6.54 -13.79
N LEU A 66 2.62 6.66 -12.53
CA LEU A 66 2.31 5.56 -11.64
C LEU A 66 0.96 4.98 -12.05
N VAL A 67 0.93 3.68 -12.36
CA VAL A 67 -0.27 2.99 -12.82
C VAL A 67 -0.58 1.80 -11.91
N VAL A 68 -1.79 1.79 -11.35
CA VAL A 68 -2.34 0.67 -10.59
C VAL A 68 -3.47 0.01 -11.39
N ARG A 69 -3.30 -1.28 -11.71
CA ARG A 69 -4.38 -2.08 -12.30
C ARG A 69 -5.24 -2.68 -11.19
N ALA A 70 -6.44 -2.15 -11.07
CA ALA A 70 -7.44 -2.52 -10.09
C ALA A 70 -8.48 -3.45 -10.71
N THR A 71 -8.01 -4.58 -11.25
CA THR A 71 -8.88 -5.63 -11.77
C THR A 71 -8.71 -6.91 -10.97
N LYS A 72 -9.83 -7.58 -10.72
CA LYS A 72 -9.92 -8.92 -10.14
C LYS A 72 -9.37 -9.96 -11.12
N GLY A 73 -9.18 -11.20 -10.66
CA GLY A 73 -8.72 -12.31 -11.50
C GLY A 73 -9.63 -12.60 -12.69
N ASN A 74 -10.91 -12.23 -12.60
CA ASN A 74 -11.90 -12.36 -13.68
C ASN A 74 -11.88 -11.18 -14.69
N GLY A 75 -11.02 -10.18 -14.49
CA GLY A 75 -10.89 -9.00 -15.37
C GLY A 75 -11.88 -7.86 -15.08
N GLU A 76 -12.78 -8.02 -14.12
CA GLU A 76 -13.67 -6.95 -13.66
C GLU A 76 -12.93 -5.98 -12.73
N ALA A 77 -13.39 -4.73 -12.67
CA ALA A 77 -12.85 -3.76 -11.72
C ALA A 77 -13.25 -4.14 -10.28
N TYR A 78 -12.43 -3.76 -9.32
CA TYR A 78 -12.87 -3.68 -7.93
C TYR A 78 -13.87 -2.52 -7.79
N THR A 79 -14.94 -2.75 -7.03
CA THR A 79 -15.95 -1.74 -6.68
C THR A 79 -15.85 -1.37 -5.20
N SER A 80 -16.61 -0.35 -4.78
CA SER A 80 -16.75 0.03 -3.37
C SER A 80 -17.44 -1.05 -2.52
N GLU A 81 -18.07 -2.06 -3.15
CA GLU A 81 -18.60 -3.23 -2.44
C GLU A 81 -17.53 -4.31 -2.21
N ASP A 82 -16.49 -4.32 -3.04
CA ASP A 82 -15.38 -5.27 -2.92
C ASP A 82 -14.36 -4.83 -1.85
N CYS A 83 -14.03 -3.53 -1.82
CA CYS A 83 -13.12 -2.93 -0.84
C CYS A 83 -13.33 -1.41 -0.76
N ASP A 84 -13.01 -0.79 0.38
CA ASP A 84 -13.07 0.66 0.56
C ASP A 84 -11.91 1.38 -0.14
N TYR A 85 -10.70 0.83 0.00
CA TYR A 85 -9.48 1.42 -0.55
C TYR A 85 -8.67 0.44 -1.40
N ILE A 86 -7.89 1.02 -2.31
CA ILE A 86 -6.82 0.34 -3.02
C ILE A 86 -5.49 0.94 -2.58
N ALA A 87 -4.55 0.08 -2.20
CA ALA A 87 -3.19 0.45 -1.84
C ALA A 87 -2.21 0.00 -2.93
N GLY A 88 -1.60 0.97 -3.62
CA GLY A 88 -0.54 0.79 -4.60
C GLY A 88 0.84 0.77 -3.95
N VAL A 89 1.67 -0.24 -4.27
CA VAL A 89 3.04 -0.36 -3.76
C VAL A 89 4.07 -0.26 -4.89
N GLU A 90 5.05 0.62 -4.72
CA GLU A 90 6.19 0.83 -5.61
C GLU A 90 7.49 0.84 -4.78
N GLY A 91 8.26 -0.25 -4.80
CA GLY A 91 9.43 -0.35 -3.91
C GLY A 91 9.00 -0.20 -2.45
N ASP A 92 9.43 0.86 -1.79
CA ASP A 92 9.07 1.19 -0.40
C ASP A 92 7.98 2.27 -0.28
N ARG A 93 7.52 2.82 -1.41
CA ARG A 93 6.44 3.81 -1.44
C ARG A 93 5.09 3.11 -1.45
N VAL A 94 4.19 3.61 -0.63
CA VAL A 94 2.81 3.14 -0.54
C VAL A 94 1.86 4.30 -0.76
N TYR A 95 0.93 4.12 -1.68
CA TYR A 95 -0.14 5.07 -1.97
C TYR A 95 -1.50 4.42 -1.73
N MET A 96 -2.39 5.09 -1.01
CA MET A 96 -3.74 4.63 -0.76
C MET A 96 -4.77 5.60 -1.34
N PHE A 97 -5.82 5.07 -1.97
CA PHE A 97 -6.90 5.85 -2.57
C PHE A 97 -8.21 5.06 -2.61
N GLU A 98 -9.34 5.77 -2.67
CA GLU A 98 -10.68 5.16 -2.63
C GLU A 98 -10.95 4.26 -3.84
N CYS A 99 -11.63 3.14 -3.59
CA CYS A 99 -12.07 2.23 -4.63
C CYS A 99 -13.35 2.73 -5.29
N ASN A 100 -13.21 3.28 -6.50
CA ASN A 100 -14.28 3.93 -7.26
C ASN A 100 -14.74 3.15 -8.50
N GLY A 101 -14.52 1.83 -8.57
CA GLY A 101 -14.97 1.03 -9.72
C GLY A 101 -14.08 1.12 -10.97
N GLN A 102 -12.91 1.76 -10.90
CA GLN A 102 -12.03 1.94 -12.05
C GLN A 102 -11.10 0.73 -12.26
N ARG A 103 -10.85 0.36 -13.52
CA ARG A 103 -9.93 -0.74 -13.88
C ARG A 103 -8.47 -0.34 -13.78
N GLU A 104 -8.17 0.92 -14.04
CA GLU A 104 -6.81 1.46 -14.03
C GLU A 104 -6.83 2.84 -13.38
N TYR A 105 -6.08 2.98 -12.30
CA TYR A 105 -5.81 4.25 -11.64
C TYR A 105 -4.43 4.70 -12.09
N TRP A 106 -4.33 5.94 -12.56
CA TRP A 106 -3.06 6.49 -12.96
C TRP A 106 -2.90 7.94 -12.50
N ALA A 107 -1.66 8.27 -12.21
CA ALA A 107 -1.26 9.57 -11.72
C ALA A 107 0.19 9.82 -12.12
N THR A 108 0.51 11.03 -12.58
CA THR A 108 1.89 11.52 -12.50
C THR A 108 2.28 11.65 -11.03
N GLU A 109 3.57 11.61 -10.71
CA GLU A 109 4.05 11.71 -9.33
C GLU A 109 3.47 12.92 -8.59
N THR A 110 3.49 14.10 -9.23
CA THR A 110 2.88 15.33 -8.69
C THR A 110 1.39 15.21 -8.42
N SER A 111 0.66 14.48 -9.28
CA SER A 111 -0.79 14.29 -9.09
C SER A 111 -1.13 13.18 -8.11
N ALA A 112 -0.20 12.22 -7.91
CA ALA A 112 -0.32 11.14 -6.94
C ALA A 112 -0.17 11.70 -5.53
N SER A 113 0.86 12.52 -5.30
CA SER A 113 1.08 13.16 -3.98
C SER A 113 -0.05 14.10 -3.54
N GLN A 114 -0.89 14.56 -4.47
CA GLN A 114 -2.05 15.42 -4.18
C GLN A 114 -3.35 14.65 -3.96
N ARG A 115 -3.55 13.54 -4.67
CA ARG A 115 -4.83 12.81 -4.72
C ARG A 115 -4.80 11.51 -3.95
N TRP A 116 -3.62 10.93 -3.76
CA TRP A 116 -3.42 9.68 -3.05
C TRP A 116 -2.75 9.96 -1.72
N ILE A 117 -3.14 9.19 -0.72
CA ILE A 117 -2.54 9.25 0.60
C ILE A 117 -1.22 8.49 0.51
N GLU A 118 -0.09 9.20 0.53
CA GLU A 118 1.22 8.58 0.64
C GLU A 118 1.41 8.10 2.09
N LEU A 119 1.52 6.79 2.27
CA LEU A 119 1.68 6.15 3.59
C LEU A 119 3.14 5.91 3.95
N THR A 120 4.09 6.39 3.13
CA THR A 120 5.53 6.18 3.34
C THR A 120 5.96 6.81 4.67
N ALA A 121 6.07 5.97 5.70
CA ALA A 121 6.61 6.37 6.98
C ALA A 121 8.12 6.55 6.86
N VAL A 122 8.58 7.76 7.18
CA VAL A 122 9.98 8.07 7.43
C VAL A 122 10.45 7.13 8.54
N THR A 123 11.32 6.18 8.22
CA THR A 123 12.14 5.53 9.25
C THR A 123 13.17 6.59 9.66
N ASN A 124 12.91 7.30 10.76
CA ASN A 124 13.98 8.04 11.41
C ASN A 124 14.98 7.00 11.90
N ASN A 125 16.04 6.77 11.13
CA ASN A 125 17.25 6.17 11.65
C ASN A 125 17.88 7.20 12.60
N GLU A 126 17.39 7.25 13.84
CA GLU A 126 18.05 8.02 14.89
C GLU A 126 19.40 7.34 15.19
N ASP A 127 20.45 8.08 14.80
CA ASP A 127 21.85 8.02 15.20
C ASP A 127 22.25 6.94 16.22
N ASN A 128 22.91 5.87 15.75
CA ASN A 128 23.80 5.09 16.59
C ASN A 128 25.11 5.88 16.82
N GLU A 129 25.08 6.85 17.74
CA GLU A 129 26.31 7.34 18.36
C GLU A 129 26.93 6.16 19.12
N THR A 130 27.96 5.56 18.51
CA THR A 130 28.79 4.57 19.18
C THR A 130 29.70 5.33 20.13
N GLU A 131 29.36 5.38 21.41
CA GLU A 131 30.30 5.83 22.44
C GLU A 131 31.54 4.92 22.39
N GLU A 132 32.66 5.46 21.91
CA GLU A 132 33.98 4.86 22.06
C GLU A 132 34.28 4.69 23.55
N ILE A 133 34.18 3.46 24.06
CA ILE A 133 34.71 3.12 25.37
C ILE A 133 36.24 3.16 25.27
N LYS A 134 36.82 4.32 25.62
CA LYS A 134 38.26 4.47 25.88
C LYS A 134 38.63 3.58 27.08
N HIS A 135 39.22 2.43 26.80
CA HIS A 135 39.92 1.65 27.81
C HIS A 135 41.29 2.29 28.06
N GLY A 136 41.43 2.89 29.24
CA GLY A 136 42.72 3.16 29.86
C GLY A 136 43.29 1.93 30.54
#